data_AF-A0A356AXU1-F1
#
_entry.id   AF-A0A356AXU1-F1
#
_cell.length_a   1.000
_cell.length_b   1.000
_cell.length_c   1.000
_cell.angle_alpha   90.00
_cell.angle_beta   90.00
_cell.angle_gamma   90.00
#
_symmetry.space_group_name_H-M   'P 1'
#
loop_
_entity.id
_entity.type
_entity.pdbx_description
1 polymer ?
#
loop_
_entity_poly.entity_id
_entity_poly.type
_entity_poly.pdbx_seq_one_letter_code
_entity_poly.pdbx_strand_id
1 'polypeptide(L)'
;PQIAAVRDADRIIGLLEANDVDNPKLIINRLEPDMVRKGDMMTIEDIVSILSIELLGVVPDDQTIVISTNKGEPAVTDKKSVAGKAYNNIAKRIIGEDLPMMDIMGETSWFGKLKKMFNRNGD
;
A
#
# COMPACT_ATOMS: atom_id res chain seq x y z
N PRO A 1 0.91 4.70 8.92
CA PRO A 1 -0.36 4.55 9.66
C PRO A 1 -0.19 4.66 11.18
N GLN A 2 -1.04 5.47 11.83
CA GLN A 2 -1.04 5.64 13.28
C GLN A 2 -1.78 4.49 13.96
N ILE A 3 -1.34 4.10 15.17
CA ILE A 3 -1.99 3.04 15.98
C ILE A 3 -3.48 3.32 16.20
N ALA A 4 -3.86 4.59 16.37
CA ALA A 4 -5.25 5.00 16.55
C ALA A 4 -6.13 4.58 15.36
N ALA A 5 -5.65 4.75 14.12
CA ALA A 5 -6.40 4.40 12.92
C ALA A 5 -6.67 2.88 12.82
N VAL A 6 -5.73 2.05 13.28
CA VAL A 6 -5.90 0.58 13.29
C VAL A 6 -6.98 0.19 14.29
N ARG A 7 -6.99 0.78 15.49
CA ARG A 7 -8.03 0.51 16.50
C ARG A 7 -9.40 0.98 16.05
N ASP A 8 -9.48 2.10 15.36
CA ASP A 8 -10.75 2.58 14.82
C ASP A 8 -11.23 1.66 13.70
N ALA A 9 -10.33 1.17 12.83
CA ALA A 9 -10.66 0.19 11.80
C ALA A 9 -11.20 -1.13 12.40
N ASP A 10 -10.56 -1.65 13.47
CA ASP A 10 -11.01 -2.84 14.19
C ASP A 10 -12.46 -2.70 14.70
N ARG A 11 -12.81 -1.54 15.29
CA ARG A 11 -14.19 -1.27 15.71
C ARG A 11 -15.16 -1.22 14.52
N ILE A 12 -14.76 -0.62 13.41
CA ILE A 12 -15.60 -0.55 12.20
C ILE A 12 -15.82 -1.94 11.62
N ILE A 13 -14.81 -2.81 11.59
CA ILE A 13 -14.95 -4.20 11.14
C ILE A 13 -16.00 -4.93 11.97
N GLY A 14 -15.94 -4.84 13.30
CA GLY A 14 -16.95 -5.45 14.17
C GLY A 14 -18.38 -4.90 13.93
N LEU A 15 -18.50 -3.61 13.58
CA LEU A 15 -19.80 -3.02 13.20
C LEU A 15 -20.30 -3.53 11.84
N LEU A 16 -19.41 -3.71 10.85
CA LEU A 16 -19.76 -4.27 9.55
C LEU A 16 -20.26 -5.70 9.69
N GLU A 17 -19.55 -6.53 10.47
CA GLU A 17 -19.96 -7.91 10.78
C GLU A 17 -21.31 -7.96 11.49
N ALA A 18 -21.56 -7.07 12.45
CA ALA A 18 -22.84 -6.98 13.15
C ALA A 18 -24.02 -6.54 12.27
N ASN A 19 -23.75 -6.02 11.06
CA ASN A 19 -24.75 -5.61 10.07
C ASN A 19 -24.74 -6.50 8.82
N ASP A 20 -24.22 -7.73 8.92
CA ASP A 20 -24.15 -8.71 7.82
C ASP A 20 -23.42 -8.18 6.57
N VAL A 21 -22.46 -7.26 6.77
CA VAL A 21 -21.57 -6.79 5.69
C VAL A 21 -20.36 -7.70 5.64
N ASP A 22 -20.42 -8.68 4.75
CA ASP A 22 -19.38 -9.68 4.58
C ASP A 22 -18.17 -9.19 3.77
N ASN A 23 -17.02 -9.80 4.03
CA ASN A 23 -15.76 -9.63 3.29
C ASN A 23 -15.32 -8.16 3.11
N PRO A 24 -15.21 -7.36 4.18
CA PRO A 24 -14.52 -6.09 4.07
C PRO A 24 -13.08 -6.32 3.59
N LYS A 25 -12.56 -5.35 2.84
CA LYS A 25 -11.19 -5.39 2.33
C LYS A 25 -10.41 -4.17 2.80
N LEU A 26 -9.11 -4.34 3.02
CA LEU A 26 -8.25 -3.33 3.61
C LEU A 26 -7.41 -2.60 2.55
N ILE A 27 -7.33 -1.28 2.68
CA ILE A 27 -6.33 -0.46 2.01
C ILE A 27 -5.52 0.26 3.09
N ILE A 28 -4.21 0.12 3.07
CA ILE A 28 -3.32 0.88 3.96
C ILE A 28 -2.89 2.14 3.23
N ASN A 29 -3.38 3.29 3.68
CA ASN A 29 -3.05 4.58 3.06
C ASN A 29 -1.95 5.32 3.84
N ARG A 30 -1.21 6.18 3.15
CA ARG A 30 -0.13 7.03 3.68
C ARG A 30 0.90 6.23 4.48
N LEU A 31 1.41 5.16 3.87
CA LEU A 31 2.55 4.44 4.43
C LEU A 31 3.83 5.24 4.16
N GLU A 32 4.63 5.44 5.20
CA GLU A 32 5.94 6.10 5.11
C GLU A 32 7.04 5.09 5.41
N PRO A 33 7.75 4.55 4.40
CA PRO A 33 8.71 3.46 4.60
C PRO A 33 9.83 3.77 5.60
N ASP A 34 10.28 5.03 5.64
CA ASP A 34 11.30 5.48 6.60
C ASP A 34 10.80 5.40 8.05
N MET A 35 9.54 5.75 8.31
CA MET A 35 8.96 5.67 9.65
C MET A 35 8.72 4.22 10.07
N VAL A 36 8.33 3.35 9.13
CA VAL A 36 8.17 1.91 9.38
C VAL A 36 9.52 1.29 9.75
N ARG A 37 10.58 1.57 8.98
CA ARG A 37 11.94 1.06 9.26
C ARG A 37 12.50 1.53 10.60
N LYS A 38 12.13 2.73 11.06
CA LYS A 38 12.54 3.28 12.36
C LYS A 38 11.71 2.71 13.54
N GLY A 39 10.60 2.02 13.27
CA GLY A 39 9.67 1.57 14.30
C GLY A 39 8.72 2.66 14.80
N ASP A 40 8.74 3.85 14.19
CA ASP A 40 7.84 4.97 14.51
C ASP A 40 6.43 4.77 13.92
N MET A 41 6.28 3.76 13.07
CA MET A 41 5.05 3.42 12.37
C MET A 41 4.90 1.90 12.27
N MET A 42 3.68 1.39 12.40
CA MET A 42 3.41 -0.05 12.33
C MET A 42 3.72 -0.61 10.93
N THR A 43 4.19 -1.86 10.90
CA THR A 43 4.45 -2.59 9.65
C THR A 43 3.15 -3.00 8.97
N ILE A 44 3.23 -3.35 7.68
CA ILE A 44 2.07 -3.84 6.93
C ILE A 44 1.59 -5.17 7.55
N GLU A 45 2.55 -6.02 7.90
CA GLU A 45 2.35 -7.35 8.46
C GLU A 45 1.62 -7.28 9.80
N ASP A 46 2.02 -6.36 10.69
CA ASP A 46 1.35 -6.17 11.98
C ASP A 46 -0.11 -5.71 11.79
N ILE A 47 -0.36 -4.77 10.87
CA ILE A 47 -1.71 -4.25 10.62
C ILE A 47 -2.63 -5.37 10.09
N VAL A 48 -2.15 -6.14 9.11
CA VAL A 48 -2.91 -7.27 8.55
C VAL A 48 -3.16 -8.34 9.61
N SER A 49 -2.16 -8.65 10.45
CA SER A 49 -2.31 -9.63 11.52
C SER A 49 -3.32 -9.19 12.58
N ILE A 50 -3.38 -7.90 12.91
CA ILE A 50 -4.30 -7.37 13.92
C ILE A 50 -5.73 -7.38 13.40
N LEU A 51 -5.93 -6.87 12.18
CA LEU A 51 -7.27 -6.71 11.63
C LEU A 51 -7.84 -8.01 11.05
N SER A 52 -6.98 -8.97 10.68
CA SER A 52 -7.39 -10.23 10.02
C SER A 52 -8.23 -10.02 8.75
N ILE A 53 -7.95 -8.93 8.01
CA ILE A 53 -8.67 -8.54 6.79
C ILE A 53 -7.79 -8.70 5.54
N GLU A 54 -8.40 -9.11 4.43
CA GLU A 54 -7.75 -9.18 3.11
C GLU A 54 -7.22 -7.80 2.66
N LEU A 55 -5.90 -7.72 2.43
CA LEU A 55 -5.26 -6.50 1.95
C LEU A 55 -5.37 -6.36 0.42
N LEU A 56 -6.08 -5.32 -0.05
CA LEU A 56 -6.14 -4.96 -1.48
C LEU A 56 -4.90 -4.20 -1.95
N GLY A 57 -4.26 -3.45 -1.06
CA GLY A 57 -3.04 -2.75 -1.40
C GLY A 57 -2.65 -1.68 -0.41
N VAL A 58 -1.51 -1.08 -0.71
CA VAL A 58 -0.86 -0.09 0.12
C VAL A 58 -0.54 1.12 -0.73
N VAL A 59 -0.87 2.31 -0.24
CA VAL A 59 -0.60 3.58 -0.90
C VAL A 59 0.46 4.31 -0.09
N PRO A 60 1.65 4.58 -0.65
CA PRO A 60 2.67 5.36 0.05
C PRO A 60 2.26 6.82 0.18
N ASP A 61 2.81 7.51 1.17
CA ASP A 61 2.73 8.97 1.21
C ASP A 61 3.44 9.57 -0.02
N ASP A 62 2.78 10.50 -0.70
CA ASP A 62 3.23 11.04 -1.97
C ASP A 62 2.79 12.50 -2.13
N GLN A 63 3.76 13.41 -2.28
CA GLN A 63 3.50 14.84 -2.46
C GLN A 63 2.66 15.14 -3.70
N THR A 64 2.69 14.27 -4.72
CA THR A 64 1.85 14.42 -5.92
C THR A 64 0.36 14.41 -5.57
N ILE A 65 -0.06 13.79 -4.47
CA ILE A 65 -1.45 13.82 -4.00
C ILE A 65 -1.88 15.24 -3.67
N VAL A 66 -1.07 15.98 -2.91
CA VAL A 66 -1.36 17.38 -2.54
C VAL A 66 -1.42 18.26 -3.79
N ILE A 67 -0.44 18.09 -4.70
CA ILE A 67 -0.38 18.86 -5.95
C ILE A 67 -1.62 18.60 -6.81
N SER A 68 -1.96 17.33 -7.01
CA SER A 68 -3.09 16.89 -7.84
C SER A 68 -4.43 17.38 -7.29
N THR A 69 -4.60 17.32 -5.97
CA THR A 69 -5.77 17.85 -5.26
C THR A 69 -5.95 19.34 -5.50
N ASN A 70 -4.87 20.13 -5.39
CA ASN A 70 -4.90 21.58 -5.62
C ASN A 70 -5.17 21.94 -7.09
N LYS A 71 -4.77 21.09 -8.04
CA LYS A 71 -5.02 21.27 -9.47
C LYS A 71 -6.43 20.83 -9.89
N GLY A 72 -7.13 20.06 -9.07
CA GLY A 72 -8.39 19.42 -9.46
C GLY A 72 -8.21 18.27 -10.46
N GLU A 73 -7.02 17.68 -10.52
CA GLU A 73 -6.69 16.56 -11.41
C GLU A 73 -6.41 15.30 -10.58
N PRO A 74 -6.96 14.12 -10.91
CA PRO A 74 -6.68 12.91 -10.16
C PRO A 74 -5.21 12.46 -10.29
N ALA A 75 -4.57 12.09 -9.18
CA ALA A 75 -3.17 11.64 -9.15
C ALA A 75 -2.89 10.42 -10.05
N VAL A 76 -3.89 9.59 -10.33
CA VAL A 76 -3.78 8.43 -11.25
C VAL A 76 -3.46 8.82 -12.70
N THR A 77 -3.68 10.09 -13.07
CA THR A 77 -3.36 10.60 -14.41
C THR A 77 -1.87 10.93 -14.57
N ASP A 78 -1.16 11.17 -13.47
CA ASP A 78 0.29 11.41 -13.48
C ASP A 78 1.06 10.09 -13.41
N LYS A 79 1.73 9.73 -14.52
CA LYS A 79 2.57 8.54 -14.63
C LYS A 79 3.77 8.53 -13.67
N LYS A 80 4.14 9.68 -13.11
CA LYS A 80 5.21 9.81 -12.12
C LYS A 80 4.71 9.58 -10.69
N SER A 81 3.41 9.72 -10.44
CA SER A 81 2.82 9.50 -9.11
C SER A 81 2.95 8.04 -8.71
N VAL A 82 3.62 7.79 -7.58
CA VAL A 82 3.76 6.45 -7.01
C VAL A 82 2.45 6.06 -6.36
N ALA A 83 1.79 7.00 -5.69
CA ALA A 83 0.44 6.80 -5.16
C ALA A 83 -0.58 6.56 -6.29
N GLY A 84 -0.49 7.28 -7.41
CA GLY A 84 -1.34 7.07 -8.59
C GLY A 84 -1.21 5.65 -9.16
N LYS A 85 0.01 5.09 -9.19
CA LYS A 85 0.23 3.68 -9.56
C LYS A 85 -0.38 2.71 -8.55
N ALA A 86 -0.21 2.98 -7.26
CA ALA A 86 -0.78 2.15 -6.20
C ALA A 86 -2.32 2.11 -6.30
N TYR A 87 -2.98 3.27 -6.49
CA TYR A 87 -4.42 3.35 -6.70
C TYR A 87 -4.89 2.59 -7.95
N ASN A 88 -4.18 2.71 -9.07
CA ASN A 88 -4.52 1.95 -10.28
C ASN A 88 -4.42 0.43 -10.06
N ASN A 89 -3.40 -0.05 -9.34
CA ASN A 89 -3.26 -1.47 -9.01
C ASN A 89 -4.39 -1.95 -8.08
N ILE A 90 -4.77 -1.14 -7.09
CA ILE A 90 -5.91 -1.43 -6.21
C ILE A 90 -7.21 -1.52 -7.02
N ALA A 91 -7.46 -0.57 -7.92
CA ALA A 91 -8.63 -0.58 -8.79
C ALA A 91 -8.69 -1.84 -9.66
N LYS A 92 -7.54 -2.27 -10.20
CA LYS A 92 -7.39 -3.52 -10.95
C LYS A 92 -7.70 -4.76 -10.11
N ARG A 93 -7.27 -4.81 -8.84
CA ARG A 93 -7.64 -5.91 -7.94
C ARG A 93 -9.13 -5.93 -7.58
N ILE A 94 -9.76 -4.77 -7.45
CA ILE A 94 -11.21 -4.68 -7.20
C ILE A 94 -12.00 -5.30 -8.36
N ILE A 95 -11.54 -5.14 -9.61
CA ILE A 95 -12.17 -5.76 -10.79
C ILE A 95 -11.71 -7.21 -11.03
N GLY A 96 -10.92 -7.79 -10.14
CA GLY A 96 -10.53 -9.20 -10.17
C GLY A 96 -9.18 -9.52 -10.83
N GLU A 97 -8.36 -8.51 -11.17
CA GLU A 97 -7.00 -8.78 -11.64
C GLU A 97 -6.09 -9.20 -10.47
N ASP A 98 -5.34 -10.30 -10.63
CA ASP A 98 -4.27 -10.66 -9.70
C ASP A 98 -2.97 -9.97 -10.10
N LEU A 99 -2.48 -9.10 -9.21
CA LEU A 99 -1.29 -8.30 -9.42
C LEU A 99 -0.35 -8.45 -8.22
N PRO A 100 0.97 -8.55 -8.44
CA PRO A 100 1.92 -8.54 -7.34
C PRO A 100 1.81 -7.22 -6.57
N MET A 101 1.97 -7.30 -5.25
CA MET A 101 2.03 -6.10 -4.41
C MET A 101 3.20 -5.23 -4.84
N MET A 102 2.99 -3.91 -4.80
CA MET A 102 4.03 -2.97 -5.18
C MET A 102 5.11 -2.96 -4.10
N ASP A 103 6.38 -3.00 -4.50
CA ASP A 103 7.50 -2.83 -3.56
C ASP A 103 7.58 -1.37 -3.11
N ILE A 104 7.01 -1.10 -1.94
CA ILE A 104 6.97 0.23 -1.33
C ILE A 104 8.12 0.41 -0.33
N MET A 105 8.65 -0.69 0.22
CA MET A 105 9.74 -0.66 1.21
C MET A 105 11.11 -0.45 0.54
N GLY A 106 11.23 -0.71 -0.77
CA GLY A 106 12.43 -0.45 -1.56
C GLY A 106 13.56 -1.45 -1.34
N GLU A 107 13.33 -2.50 -0.54
CA GLU A 107 14.35 -3.47 -0.16
C GLU A 107 14.77 -4.37 -1.32
N THR A 108 13.94 -4.51 -2.36
CA THR A 108 14.21 -5.43 -3.48
C THR A 108 15.04 -4.82 -4.61
N SER A 109 15.22 -3.49 -4.65
CA SER A 109 15.91 -2.83 -5.78
C SER A 109 17.43 -3.03 -5.77
N TRP A 110 18.05 -3.18 -4.60
CA TRP A 110 19.51 -3.31 -4.50
C TRP A 110 19.99 -4.74 -4.75
N PHE A 111 19.34 -5.75 -4.14
CA PHE A 111 19.67 -7.16 -4.39
C PHE A 111 19.32 -7.61 -5.81
N GLY A 112 18.22 -7.10 -6.38
CA GLY A 112 17.85 -7.38 -7.78
C GLY A 112 18.83 -6.78 -8.80
N LYS A 113 19.42 -5.61 -8.51
CA LYS A 113 20.46 -5.00 -9.35
C LYS A 113 21.79 -5.75 -9.26
N LEU A 114 22.19 -6.21 -8.06
CA LEU A 114 23.40 -7.02 -7.88
C LEU A 114 23.32 -8.35 -8.63
N LYS A 115 22.18 -9.05 -8.54
CA LYS A 115 21.97 -10.34 -9.25
C LYS A 115 22.01 -10.18 -10.77
N LYS A 116 21.54 -9.04 -11.30
CA LYS A 116 21.53 -8.74 -12.74
C LYS A 116 22.91 -8.35 -13.30
N MET A 117 23.82 -7.89 -12.45
CA MET A 117 25.23 -7.65 -12.80
C MET A 117 26.05 -8.94 -12.78
N PHE A 118 25.78 -9.85 -11.85
CA PHE A 118 26.52 -11.12 -11.73
C PHE A 118 26.21 -12.09 -12.89
N ASN A 119 24.99 -12.05 -13.42
CA ASN A 119 24.57 -12.89 -14.55
C ASN A 119 24.99 -12.36 -15.94
N ARG A 120 25.81 -11.30 -16.00
CA ARG A 120 26.19 -10.62 -17.24
C ARG A 120 27.70 -10.66 -17.53
N ASN A 121 28.49 -11.25 -16.63
CA ASN A 121 29.94 -11.46 -16.77
C ASN A 121 30.30 -12.96 -16.93
N GLY A 122 29.33 -13.78 -17.32
CA GLY A 122 29.45 -15.24 -17.38
C GLY A 122 29.20 -15.85 -18.75
N ASP A 123 29.36 -15.08 -19.84
CA ASP A 123 29.49 -15.56 -21.23
C ASP A 123 30.51 -14.68 -21.97
#